data_AF-A0A2V8BUI2-F1
#
_entry.id   AF-A0A2V8BUI2-F1
#
_cell.length_a   1.000
_cell.length_b   1.000
_cell.length_c   1.000
_cell.angle_alpha   90.00
_cell.angle_beta   90.00
_cell.angle_gamma   90.00
#
_symmetry.space_group_name_H-M   'P 1'
#
loop_
_entity.id
_entity.type
_entity.pdbx_description
1 polymer ?
#
loop_
_entity_poly.entity_id
_entity_poly.type
_entity_poly.pdbx_seq_one_letter_code
_entity_poly.pdbx_strand_id
1 'polypeptide(L)'
;MALFRSLFRGRDDVSAFLEACRRLSVPAALERSRSGRGAHVWFFFETAIPAVLARKLGSHVLTETMEGRPDVGLDSYDRLFPNQDTMPRGGFGNLIALPLQKGPRGQDNSVFVDEH
;
A
#
# COMPACT_ATOMS: atom_id res chain seq x y z
N MET A 1 8.49 -6.91 -12.06
CA MET A 1 7.66 -6.77 -10.84
C MET A 1 8.39 -6.02 -9.73
N ALA A 2 8.31 -4.69 -9.77
CA ALA A 2 8.55 -3.89 -8.57
C ALA A 2 7.22 -3.76 -7.82
N LEU A 3 7.29 -3.82 -6.51
CA LEU A 3 6.14 -3.86 -5.60
C LEU A 3 6.18 -2.63 -4.70
N PHE A 4 5.12 -1.82 -4.75
CA PHE A 4 4.97 -0.64 -3.91
C PHE A 4 3.88 -0.89 -2.87
N ARG A 5 4.07 -0.39 -1.65
CA ARG A 5 3.16 -0.63 -0.52
C ARG A 5 2.75 0.67 0.18
N SER A 6 1.46 0.83 0.42
CA SER A 6 0.94 1.75 1.44
C SER A 6 0.42 0.97 2.65
N LEU A 7 0.39 1.60 3.83
CA LEU A 7 -0.01 0.99 5.10
C LEU A 7 -1.14 1.80 5.73
N PHE A 8 -2.19 1.09 6.15
CA PHE A 8 -3.36 1.63 6.84
C PHE A 8 -3.72 0.79 8.07
N ARG A 9 -4.30 1.43 9.08
CA ARG A 9 -4.80 0.75 10.29
C ARG A 9 -6.33 0.61 10.32
N GLY A 10 -7.06 1.46 9.61
CA GLY A 10 -8.53 1.46 9.55
C GLY A 10 -9.05 0.88 8.24
N ARG A 11 -10.25 0.28 8.27
CA ARG A 11 -10.90 -0.26 7.05
C ARG A 11 -11.47 0.83 6.16
N ASP A 12 -12.00 1.91 6.75
CA ASP A 12 -12.68 2.96 6.00
C ASP A 12 -11.71 3.76 5.12
N ASP A 13 -10.50 4.03 5.61
CA ASP A 13 -9.44 4.72 4.86
C ASP A 13 -8.88 3.85 3.73
N VAL A 14 -8.73 2.55 3.99
CA VAL A 14 -8.33 1.57 2.96
C VAL A 14 -9.36 1.51 1.85
N SER A 15 -10.64 1.43 2.21
CA SER A 15 -11.74 1.37 1.23
C SER A 15 -11.75 2.63 0.37
N ALA A 16 -11.62 3.81 0.99
CA ALA A 16 -11.55 5.07 0.26
C ALA A 16 -10.33 5.16 -0.66
N PHE A 17 -9.18 4.68 -0.20
CA PHE A 17 -7.98 4.64 -1.03
C PHE A 17 -8.14 3.70 -2.23
N LEU A 18 -8.76 2.53 -2.04
CA LEU A 18 -9.08 1.61 -3.13
C LEU A 18 -10.13 2.18 -4.09
N GLU A 19 -11.12 2.91 -3.59
CA GLU A 19 -12.09 3.66 -4.41
C GLU A 19 -11.39 4.72 -5.28
N ALA A 20 -10.45 5.47 -4.72
CA ALA A 20 -9.64 6.42 -5.48
C ALA A 20 -8.78 5.70 -6.54
N CYS A 21 -8.13 4.58 -6.20
CA CYS A 21 -7.44 3.74 -7.18
C CYS A 21 -8.37 3.33 -8.34
N ARG A 22 -9.59 2.85 -8.04
CA ARG A 22 -10.58 2.47 -9.05
C ARG A 22 -10.98 3.64 -9.94
N ARG A 23 -11.28 4.81 -9.37
CA ARG A 23 -11.63 6.03 -10.14
C ARG A 23 -10.50 6.47 -11.08
N LEU A 24 -9.25 6.33 -10.64
CA LEU A 24 -8.06 6.65 -11.44
C LEU A 24 -7.63 5.51 -12.39
N SER A 25 -8.37 4.39 -12.42
CA SER A 25 -8.01 3.19 -13.18
C SER A 25 -6.61 2.65 -12.85
N VAL A 26 -6.21 2.73 -11.58
CA VAL A 26 -4.93 2.22 -11.07
C VAL A 26 -5.18 0.85 -10.41
N PRO A 27 -4.64 -0.26 -10.98
CA PRO A 27 -4.79 -1.59 -10.37
C PRO A 27 -4.07 -1.66 -9.02
N ALA A 28 -4.79 -2.06 -7.98
CA ALA A 28 -4.27 -2.17 -6.63
C ALA A 28 -4.76 -3.46 -5.96
N ALA A 29 -3.90 -4.12 -5.18
CA ALA A 29 -4.26 -5.31 -4.42
C ALA A 29 -4.28 -5.02 -2.93
N LEU A 30 -5.32 -5.49 -2.24
CA LEU A 30 -5.45 -5.37 -0.80
C LEU A 30 -4.84 -6.59 -0.10
N GLU A 31 -3.92 -6.36 0.83
CA GLU A 31 -3.39 -7.39 1.74
C GLU A 31 -3.82 -7.09 3.18
N ARG A 32 -4.42 -8.07 3.84
CA ARG A 32 -4.63 -8.00 5.29
C ARG A 32 -3.29 -8.03 6.01
N SER A 33 -3.04 -7.07 6.90
CA SER A 33 -1.75 -6.97 7.61
C SER A 33 -1.42 -8.21 8.45
N ARG A 34 -0.14 -8.37 8.80
CA ARG A 34 0.36 -9.44 9.67
C ARG A 34 -0.37 -9.55 11.02
N SER A 35 -0.82 -8.41 11.57
CA SER A 35 -1.52 -8.37 12.86
C SER A 35 -3.03 -8.58 12.74
N GLY A 36 -3.57 -8.54 11.51
CA GLY A 36 -5.01 -8.56 11.24
C GLY A 36 -5.76 -7.26 11.60
N ARG A 37 -5.08 -6.26 12.18
CA ARG A 37 -5.68 -4.99 12.64
C ARG A 37 -5.47 -3.82 11.67
N GLY A 38 -5.18 -4.12 10.42
CA GLY A 38 -4.83 -3.13 9.41
C GLY A 38 -4.59 -3.82 8.09
N ALA A 39 -4.25 -3.05 7.07
CA ALA A 39 -4.06 -3.57 5.73
C ALA A 39 -2.98 -2.81 4.98
N HIS A 40 -2.50 -3.44 3.92
CA HIS A 40 -1.55 -2.88 2.99
C HIS A 40 -2.18 -2.83 1.61
N VAL A 41 -2.00 -1.74 0.88
CA VAL A 41 -2.38 -1.69 -0.53
C VAL A 41 -1.12 -1.77 -1.37
N TRP A 42 -1.15 -2.65 -2.36
CA TRP A 42 -0.01 -3.00 -3.19
C TRP A 42 -0.23 -2.58 -4.65
N PHE A 43 0.77 -1.93 -5.24
CA PHE A 43 0.86 -1.75 -6.69
C PHE A 43 1.93 -2.67 -7.26
N PHE A 44 1.58 -3.37 -8.34
CA PHE A 44 2.47 -4.26 -9.07
C PHE A 44 2.81 -3.65 -10.42
N PHE A 45 4.09 -3.36 -10.63
CA PHE A 45 4.57 -2.82 -11.90
C PHE A 45 5.18 -3.93 -12.75
N GLU A 46 4.85 -3.97 -14.03
CA GLU A 46 5.40 -4.94 -14.98
C GLU A 46 6.94 -4.91 -14.96
N THR A 47 7.51 -3.71 -15.05
CA THR A 47 8.95 -3.45 -15.00
C THR A 47 9.35 -2.73 -13.70
N ALA A 48 10.65 -2.67 -13.42
CA ALA A 48 11.14 -1.87 -12.31
C ALA A 48 10.99 -0.38 -12.63
N ILE A 49 10.40 0.39 -11.73
CA ILE A 49 10.26 1.84 -11.85
C ILE A 49 11.05 2.57 -10.75
N PRO A 50 11.48 3.83 -10.98
CA PRO A 50 12.09 4.63 -9.92
C PRO A 50 11.19 4.75 -8.69
N ALA A 51 11.75 4.61 -7.49
CA ALA A 51 10.98 4.67 -6.24
C ALA A 51 10.24 6.02 -6.08
N VAL A 52 10.86 7.12 -6.53
CA VAL A 52 10.22 8.44 -6.57
C VAL A 52 8.94 8.44 -7.40
N LEU A 53 8.91 7.74 -8.55
CA LEU A 53 7.74 7.70 -9.42
C LEU A 53 6.62 6.90 -8.78
N ALA A 54 6.95 5.76 -8.16
CA ALA A 54 6.00 4.95 -7.42
C ALA A 54 5.38 5.75 -6.24
N ARG A 55 6.21 6.51 -5.50
CA ARG A 55 5.72 7.38 -4.42
C ARG A 55 4.85 8.52 -4.95
N LYS A 56 5.21 9.15 -6.08
CA LYS A 56 4.38 10.18 -6.70
C LYS A 56 3.00 9.66 -7.09
N LEU A 57 2.92 8.45 -7.67
CA LEU A 57 1.65 7.78 -7.92
C LEU A 57 0.87 7.59 -6.61
N GLY A 58 1.48 6.97 -5.60
CA GLY A 58 0.82 6.75 -4.31
C GLY A 58 0.35 8.04 -3.63
N SER A 59 1.16 9.10 -3.66
CA SER A 59 0.80 10.43 -3.14
C SER A 59 -0.35 11.06 -3.91
N HIS A 60 -0.39 10.92 -5.24
CA HIS A 60 -1.50 11.43 -6.03
C HIS A 60 -2.81 10.70 -5.68
N VAL A 61 -2.79 9.38 -5.52
CA VAL A 61 -3.96 8.62 -5.05
C VAL A 61 -4.39 9.07 -3.65
N LEU A 62 -3.44 9.32 -2.72
CA LEU A 62 -3.76 9.84 -1.39
C LEU A 62 -4.48 11.20 -1.48
N THR A 63 -3.99 12.12 -2.32
CA THR A 63 -4.63 13.42 -2.56
C THR A 63 -6.05 13.25 -3.09
N GLU A 64 -6.23 12.43 -4.13
CA GLU A 64 -7.55 12.15 -4.72
C GLU A 64 -8.51 11.49 -3.72
N THR A 65 -7.98 10.69 -2.80
CA THR A 65 -8.77 10.07 -1.71
C THR A 65 -9.28 11.13 -0.74
N MET A 66 -8.42 12.08 -0.34
CA MET A 66 -8.78 13.17 0.58
C MET A 66 -9.75 14.16 -0.07
N GLU A 67 -9.57 14.49 -1.35
CA GLU A 67 -10.49 15.37 -2.08
C GLU A 67 -11.89 14.76 -2.23
N GLY A 68 -11.98 13.44 -2.33
CA GLY A 68 -13.26 12.71 -2.33
C GLY A 68 -13.92 12.59 -0.95
N ARG A 69 -13.20 12.91 0.14
CA ARG A 69 -13.67 12.84 1.53
C ARG A 69 -13.22 14.06 2.34
N PRO A 70 -13.67 15.28 2.01
CA PRO A 70 -13.20 16.50 2.67
C PRO A 70 -13.48 16.52 4.18
N ASP A 71 -14.53 15.82 4.64
CA ASP A 71 -14.92 15.76 6.05
C ASP A 71 -14.25 14.62 6.84
N VAL A 72 -13.50 13.73 6.18
CA VAL A 72 -12.88 12.55 6.80
C VAL A 72 -11.44 12.42 6.30
N GLY A 73 -10.48 12.70 7.19
CA GLY A 73 -9.05 12.55 6.89
C GLY A 73 -8.62 11.10 6.68
N LEU A 74 -7.35 10.90 6.34
CA LEU A 74 -6.70 9.57 6.27
C LEU A 74 -5.93 9.28 7.56
N ASP A 75 -6.61 9.36 8.70
CA ASP A 75 -5.99 9.31 10.03
C ASP A 75 -5.28 7.98 10.33
N SER A 76 -5.67 6.91 9.63
CA SER A 76 -5.09 5.58 9.81
C SER A 76 -3.96 5.25 8.83
N TYR A 77 -3.67 6.13 7.86
CA TYR A 77 -2.52 6.00 6.97
C TYR A 77 -1.20 6.22 7.73
N ASP A 78 -0.21 5.36 7.47
CA ASP A 78 1.11 5.43 8.11
C ASP A 78 2.16 5.98 7.13
N ARG A 79 2.46 5.24 6.05
CA ARG A 79 3.51 5.61 5.09
C ARG A 79 3.47 4.84 3.77
N LEU A 80 4.18 5.37 2.78
CA LEU A 80 4.49 4.75 1.49
C LEU A 80 5.86 4.08 1.49
N PHE A 81 5.99 2.94 0.81
CA PHE A 81 7.23 2.23 0.57
C PHE A 81 7.45 1.94 -0.92
N PRO A 82 8.68 2.12 -1.45
CA PRO A 82 9.93 2.45 -0.73
C PRO A 82 10.00 3.91 -0.27
N ASN A 83 10.56 4.17 0.92
CA ASN A 83 10.72 5.52 1.49
C ASN A 83 12.05 6.22 1.12
N GLN A 84 12.89 5.58 0.29
CA GLN A 84 14.17 6.08 -0.20
C GLN A 84 14.22 6.01 -1.72
N ASP A 85 14.96 6.92 -2.35
CA ASP A 85 15.15 6.96 -3.81
C ASP A 85 16.34 6.14 -4.31
N THR A 86 17.34 6.02 -3.46
CA THR A 86 18.60 5.36 -3.80
C THR A 86 19.01 4.44 -2.67
N MET A 87 19.64 3.31 -3.01
CA MET A 87 20.28 2.45 -2.02
C MET A 87 21.58 3.09 -1.52
N PRO A 88 21.77 3.23 -0.19
CA PRO A 88 23.05 3.64 0.35
C PRO A 88 24.12 2.57 0.11
N ARG A 89 25.37 2.98 -0.12
CA ARG A 89 26.48 2.03 -0.33
C ARG A 89 26.67 1.15 0.90
N GLY A 90 26.71 -0.17 0.69
CA GLY A 90 27.00 -1.15 1.74
C GLY A 90 25.87 -1.39 2.75
N GLY A 91 24.71 -0.77 2.57
CA GLY A 91 23.53 -0.96 3.42
C GLY A 91 22.44 -1.77 2.74
N PHE A 92 21.49 -2.25 3.55
CA PHE A 92 20.21 -2.73 3.04
C PHE A 92 19.31 -1.53 2.75
N GLY A 93 18.55 -1.60 1.65
CA GLY A 93 17.50 -0.63 1.36
C GLY A 93 16.28 -0.81 2.26
N ASN A 94 15.14 -0.30 1.82
CA ASN A 94 13.87 -0.49 2.51
C ASN A 94 13.51 -1.98 2.66
N LEU A 95 13.43 -2.44 3.90
CA LEU A 95 12.97 -3.79 4.22
C LEU A 95 11.47 -3.77 4.49
N ILE A 96 10.75 -4.58 3.74
CA ILE A 96 9.33 -4.84 3.95
C ILE A 96 9.11 -6.32 4.22
N ALA A 97 8.20 -6.60 5.14
CA ALA A 97 7.59 -7.91 5.25
C ALA A 97 6.72 -8.14 4.00
N LEU A 98 7.09 -9.14 3.19
CA LEU A 98 6.30 -9.57 2.05
C LEU A 98 5.03 -10.30 2.51
N PRO A 99 3.98 -10.30 1.67
CA PRO A 99 2.75 -11.05 1.93
C PRO A 99 3.01 -12.56 1.91
N LEU A 100 2.02 -13.32 2.38
CA LEU A 100 1.95 -14.79 2.36
C LEU A 100 2.93 -15.50 3.31
N GLN A 101 3.32 -14.86 4.41
CA GLN A 101 4.19 -15.46 5.42
C GLN A 101 3.52 -16.68 6.08
N LYS A 102 4.21 -17.82 6.12
CA LYS A 102 3.67 -19.11 6.61
C LYS A 102 2.87 -19.01 7.92
N GLY A 103 3.45 -18.39 8.95
CA GLY A 103 2.82 -18.26 10.27
C GLY A 103 1.54 -17.43 10.24
N PRO A 104 1.61 -16.12 9.87
CA PRO A 104 0.44 -15.25 9.75
C PRO A 104 -0.64 -15.80 8.82
N ARG A 105 -0.24 -16.42 7.69
CA ARG A 105 -1.16 -17.01 6.73
C ARG A 105 -1.98 -18.15 7.32
N GLY A 106 -1.44 -18.91 8.27
CA GLY A 106 -2.21 -19.93 9.00
C GLY A 106 -3.33 -19.37 9.88
N GLN A 107 -3.40 -18.04 10.04
CA GLN A 107 -4.45 -17.31 10.75
C GLN A 107 -5.20 -16.33 9.81
N ASP A 108 -5.17 -16.59 8.50
CA ASP A 108 -5.75 -15.74 7.46
C ASP A 108 -5.23 -14.29 7.46
N ASN A 109 -4.03 -14.06 8.00
CA ASN A 109 -3.34 -12.77 7.97
C ASN A 109 -2.20 -12.79 6.95
N SER A 110 -1.75 -11.60 6.51
CA SER A 110 -0.75 -11.48 5.45
C SER A 110 -1.18 -12.19 4.16
N VAL A 111 -2.46 -12.09 3.80
CA VAL A 111 -3.03 -12.66 2.57
C VAL A 111 -3.67 -11.55 1.75
N PHE A 112 -3.65 -11.72 0.44
CA PHE A 112 -4.43 -10.86 -0.45
C PHE A 112 -5.91 -11.21 -0.29
N VAL A 113 -6.73 -10.17 -0.20
CA VAL A 113 -8.18 -10.27 -0.10
C VAL A 113 -8.79 -9.51 -1.28
N ASP A 114 -9.88 -10.05 -1.81
CA ASP A 114 -10.73 -9.40 -2.78
C ASP A 114 -11.75 -8.48 -2.09
N GLU A 115 -12.55 -7.77 -2.88
CA GLU A 115 -13.57 -6.85 -2.40
C GLU A 115 -14.88 -7.57 -1.97
N HIS A 116 -14.82 -8.88 -1.65
CA HIS A 116 -16.00 -9.73 -1.40
C HIS A 116 -15.95 -10.48 -0.06
#